data_AF-A0A1W1E527-F1
#
_entry.id   AF-A0A1W1E527-F1
#
_cell.length_a   1.000
_cell.length_b   1.000
_cell.length_c   1.000
_cell.angle_alpha   90.00
_cell.angle_beta   90.00
_cell.angle_gamma   90.00
#
_symmetry.space_group_name_H-M   'P 1'
#
loop_
_entity.id
_entity.type
_entity.pdbx_description
1 polymer ?
#
loop_
_entity_poly.entity_id
_entity_poly.type
_entity_poly.pdbx_seq_one_letter_code
_entity_poly.pdbx_strand_id
1 'polypeptide(L)' 'MNNHQNTLFHLFKNFLKTPLAVLGVDLENTQINKICHFANPSYLSAREITHCKGLT' A
#
# COMPACT_ATOMS: atom_id res chain seq x y z
N MET A 1 -18.46 -26.89 -8.16
CA MET A 1 -17.03 -26.53 -8.20
C MET A 1 -16.26 -27.80 -8.54
N ASN A 2 -15.44 -27.78 -9.59
CA ASN A 2 -14.74 -28.99 -10.02
C ASN A 2 -13.46 -29.20 -9.19
N ASN A 3 -13.07 -30.46 -9.01
CA ASN A 3 -11.87 -30.90 -8.31
C ASN A 3 -10.57 -30.32 -8.90
N HIS A 4 -10.54 -30.04 -10.20
CA HIS A 4 -9.40 -29.40 -10.87
C HIS A 4 -9.15 -27.95 -10.41
N GLN A 5 -10.21 -27.13 -10.28
CA GLN A 5 -10.13 -25.76 -9.75
C GLN A 5 -9.66 -25.74 -8.30
N ASN A 6 -10.09 -26.73 -7.49
CA ASN A 6 -9.64 -26.84 -6.11
C ASN A 6 -8.12 -27.09 -6.02
N THR A 7 -7.60 -28.02 -6.84
CA THR A 7 -6.16 -28.30 -6.90
C THR A 7 -5.36 -27.09 -7.35
N LEU A 8 -5.84 -26.35 -8.37
CA LEU A 8 -5.21 -25.12 -8.82
C LEU A 8 -5.22 -24.04 -7.73
N PHE A 9 -6.34 -23.85 -7.04
CA PHE A 9 -6.45 -22.88 -5.95
C PHE A 9 -5.47 -23.19 -4.80
N HIS A 10 -5.33 -24.46 -4.43
CA HIS A 10 -4.35 -24.89 -3.42
C HIS A 10 -2.91 -24.66 -3.86
N LEU A 11 -2.59 -24.94 -5.13
CA LEU A 11 -1.25 -24.70 -5.67
C LEU A 11 -0.92 -23.21 -5.66
N PHE A 12 -1.84 -22.35 -6.10
CA PHE A 12 -1.68 -20.90 -6.05
C PHE A 12 -1.52 -20.38 -4.62
N LYS A 13 -2.33 -20.88 -3.68
CA LYS A 13 -2.22 -20.52 -2.26
C LYS A 13 -0.86 -20.87 -1.68
N ASN A 14 -0.32 -22.04 -2.02
CA ASN A 14 1.00 -22.46 -1.59
C ASN A 14 2.12 -21.66 -2.27
N PHE A 15 1.99 -21.38 -3.57
CA PHE A 15 2.93 -20.57 -4.33
C PHE A 15 3.02 -19.14 -3.78
N LEU A 16 1.88 -18.53 -3.45
CA LEU A 16 1.80 -17.17 -2.92
C LEU A 16 2.20 -17.07 -1.43
N LYS A 17 2.24 -18.18 -0.70
CA LYS A 17 2.56 -18.18 0.73
C LYS A 17 3.96 -17.60 1.01
N THR A 18 4.94 -17.96 0.21
CA THR A 18 6.33 -17.51 0.39
C THR A 18 6.53 -16.05 -0.05
N PRO A 19 6.10 -15.62 -1.24
CA PRO A 19 6.15 -14.22 -1.65
C PRO A 19 5.41 -13.29 -0.69
N LEU A 20 4.26 -13.71 -0.16
CA LEU A 20 3.47 -12.89 0.77
C LEU A 20 4.15 -12.75 2.13
N ALA A 21 4.83 -13.80 2.62
CA ALA A 21 5.62 -13.73 3.85
C ALA A 21 6.83 -12.79 3.69
N VAL A 22 7.54 -12.90 2.56
CA VAL A 22 8.67 -12.00 2.25
C VAL A 22 8.18 -10.56 2.10
N LEU A 23 7.08 -10.33 1.39
CA LEU A 23 6.48 -9.01 1.22
C LEU A 23 6.06 -8.42 2.57
N GLY A 24 5.46 -9.21 3.47
CA GLY A 24 5.09 -8.76 4.81
C GLY A 24 6.29 -8.27 5.63
N VAL A 25 7.37 -9.05 5.65
CA VAL A 25 8.62 -8.68 6.34
C VAL A 25 9.26 -7.46 5.69
N ASP A 26 9.25 -7.38 4.36
CA ASP A 26 9.81 -6.26 3.63
C ASP A 26 8.96 -4.99 3.82
N LEU A 27 7.64 -5.10 3.96
CA LEU A 27 6.73 -4.00 4.30
C LEU A 27 6.94 -3.49 5.74
N GLU A 28 7.25 -4.37 6.70
CA GLU A 28 7.58 -3.98 8.07
C GLU A 28 8.97 -3.31 8.17
N ASN A 29 9.93 -3.79 7.38
CA ASN A 29 11.29 -3.25 7.32
C ASN A 29 11.40 -1.98 6.46
N THR A 30 10.62 -1.91 5.39
CA THR A 30 10.41 -0.69 4.64
C THR A 30 9.69 0.25 5.58
N GLN A 31 10.24 1.43 5.81
CA GLN A 31 9.60 2.45 6.63
C GLN A 31 8.33 2.97 5.93
N ILE A 32 7.29 2.15 5.80
CA ILE A 32 5.94 2.56 5.43
C ILE A 32 5.47 3.65 6.39
N ASN A 33 5.94 3.61 7.64
CA ASN A 33 5.80 4.71 8.60
C ASN A 33 6.27 6.07 8.02
N LYS A 34 7.34 6.12 7.21
CA LYS A 34 7.79 7.35 6.53
C LYS A 34 6.90 7.75 5.34
N ILE A 35 6.28 6.80 4.65
CA ILE A 35 5.30 7.08 3.59
C ILE A 35 3.96 7.54 4.20
N CYS A 36 3.55 7.00 5.35
CA CYS A 36 2.39 7.48 6.11
C CYS A 36 2.60 8.88 6.71
N HIS A 37 3.85 9.34 6.86
CA HIS A 37 4.20 10.74 7.16
C HIS A 37 4.20 11.68 5.95
N PHE A 38 3.80 11.21 4.75
CA PHE A 38 3.59 12.10 3.60
C PHE A 38 2.38 13.05 3.81
N ALA A 39 1.53 12.76 4.80
CA ALA A 39 0.61 13.73 5.39
C ALA A 39 1.33 14.64 6.40
N ASN A 40 2.50 15.18 6.03
CA ASN A 40 3.05 16.31 6.78
C ASN A 40 2.10 17.50 6.55
N PRO A 41 1.42 18.04 7.57
CA PRO A 41 0.50 19.17 7.41
C PRO A 41 1.17 20.38 6.74
N SER A 42 2.50 20.47 6.79
CA SER A 42 3.29 21.51 6.12
C SER A 42 3.18 21.48 4.58
N TYR A 43 2.98 20.32 3.94
CA TYR A 43 2.87 20.24 2.48
C TYR A 43 1.43 20.44 1.98
N LEU A 44 0.44 20.02 2.78
CA LEU A 44 -0.98 20.29 2.51
C LEU A 44 -1.31 21.78 2.66
N SER A 45 -0.74 22.46 3.65
CA SER A 45 -0.93 23.89 3.88
C SER A 45 -0.42 24.76 2.72
N ALA A 46 0.70 24.38 2.09
CA ALA A 46 1.25 25.14 0.95
C ALA A 46 0.35 25.12 -0.29
N ARG A 47 -0.46 24.08 -0.47
CA ARG A 47 -1.40 23.97 -1.62
C ARG A 47 -2.73 24.66 -1.36
N GLU A 48 -3.12 24.82 -0.10
CA GLU A 48 -4.36 25.50 0.28
C GLU A 48 -4.20 27.04 0.28
N ILE A 49 -3.01 27.54 0.62
CA ILE A 49 -2.74 29.00 0.70
C ILE A 49 -2.69 29.68 -0.68
N THR A 50 -2.43 28.95 -1.77
CA THR A 50 -2.40 29.53 -3.12
C THR A 50 -3.78 29.60 -3.80
N HIS A 51 -4.82 28.99 -3.23
CA HIS A 51 -6.18 29.05 -3.80
C HIS A 51 -7.05 30.19 -3.21
N CYS A 52 -6.65 30.81 -2.09
CA CYS A 52 -7.43 31.89 -1.46
C CYS A 52 -6.94 33.32 -1.79
N LYS A 53 -5.89 33.48 -2.61
CA LYS A 53 -5.33 34.81 -2.98
C LYS A 53 -5.70 35.29 -4.38
N GLY A 54 -6.69 34.66 -5.02
CA GLY A 54 -7.14 35.01 -6.38
C GLY A 54 -8.65 35.27 -6.52
N LEU A 55 -9.36 35.52 -5.42
CA LEU A 55 -10.77 35.92 -5.44
C LEU A 55 -10.97 37.21 -4.62
N THR A 56 -10.47 38.31 -5.15
CA THR A 56 -10.92 39.68 -4.86
C THR A 56 -10.94 40.45 -6.16
#